data_AF-A0A956P092-F1
#
_entry.id   AF-A0A956P092-F1
#
_cell.length_a   1.000
_cell.length_b   1.000
_cell.length_c   1.000
_cell.angle_alpha   90.00
_cell.angle_beta   90.00
_cell.angle_gamma   90.00
#
_symmetry.space_group_name_H-M   'P 1'
#
loop_
_entity.id
_entity.type
_entity.pdbx_description
1 polymer ?
#
loop_
_entity_poly.entity_id
_entity_poly.type
_entity_poly.pdbx_seq_one_letter_code
_entity_poly.pdbx_strand_id
1 'polypeptide(L)'
;MRNNNGRIFKISLNRHVYKDSQSYDVQTSITKFNSINAVVNQISKKNLTIYDTLRKGYAEMSRINLDICNEFEVCEKEVSAHL
;
A
#
# COMPACT_ATOMS: atom_id res chain seq x y z
N MET A 1 -9.86 0.62 24.14
CA MET A 1 -8.60 1.37 24.27
C MET A 1 -7.78 1.13 23.01
N ARG A 2 -7.45 2.17 22.23
CA ARG A 2 -6.62 2.04 21.02
C ARG A 2 -5.20 1.68 21.47
N ASN A 3 -4.71 0.51 21.07
CA ASN A 3 -3.36 0.06 21.37
C ASN A 3 -2.37 0.99 20.64
N ASN A 4 -1.70 1.87 21.39
CA ASN A 4 -0.76 2.89 20.89
C ASN A 4 0.66 2.34 20.71
N ASN A 5 0.84 1.02 20.61
CA ASN A 5 2.11 0.45 20.16
C ASN A 5 2.33 0.87 18.71
N GLY A 6 3.07 1.97 18.53
CA GLY A 6 3.40 2.53 17.22
C GLY A 6 3.95 1.43 16.33
N ARG A 7 3.35 1.27 15.14
CA ARG A 7 3.84 0.30 14.16
C ARG A 7 5.21 0.79 13.67
N ILE A 8 6.26 0.05 13.99
CA ILE A 8 7.61 0.30 13.47
C ILE A 8 7.67 -0.31 12.08
N PHE A 9 7.99 0.51 11.08
CA PHE A 9 8.19 0.06 9.71
C PHE A 9 9.66 0.14 9.34
N LYS A 10 10.20 -0.95 8.78
CA LYS A 10 11.52 -0.95 8.14
C LYS A 10 11.32 -0.66 6.64
N ILE A 11 12.04 0.33 6.15
CA ILE A 11 12.01 0.77 4.74
C ILE A 11 13.41 0.70 4.16
N SER A 12 13.51 0.11 2.98
CA SER A 12 14.73 0.05 2.19
C SER A 12 14.69 1.15 1.14
N LEU A 13 15.74 1.97 1.09
CA LEU A 13 15.87 3.06 0.11
C LEU A 13 17.03 2.77 -0.82
N ASN A 14 16.88 3.22 -2.07
CA ASN A 14 17.99 3.26 -3.00
C ASN A 14 19.12 4.14 -2.45
N ARG A 15 20.37 3.74 -2.69
CA ARG A 15 21.56 4.41 -2.13
C ARG A 15 21.62 5.91 -2.44
N HIS A 16 21.24 6.31 -3.65
CA HIS A 16 21.23 7.73 -4.05
C HIS A 16 20.17 8.51 -3.27
N VAL A 17 18.92 8.02 -3.23
CA VAL A 17 17.83 8.63 -2.44
C VAL A 17 18.20 8.78 -0.97
N TYR A 18 18.86 7.76 -0.40
CA TYR A 18 19.30 7.81 0.99
C TYR A 18 20.34 8.91 1.25
N LYS A 19 21.31 9.09 0.35
CA LYS A 19 22.32 10.15 0.45
C LYS A 19 21.70 11.54 0.32
N ASP A 20 20.76 11.70 -0.60
CA ASP A 20 20.08 12.97 -0.83
C ASP A 20 19.23 13.33 0.40
N SER A 21 18.49 12.36 0.95
CA SER A 21 17.72 12.53 2.19
C SER A 21 18.60 12.92 3.38
N GLN A 22 19.76 12.28 3.57
CA GLN A 22 20.68 12.68 4.65
C GLN A 22 21.19 14.10 4.47
N SER A 23 21.57 14.47 3.25
CA SER A 23 22.08 15.81 2.96
C SER A 23 21.03 16.88 3.26
N TYR A 24 19.76 16.59 2.92
CA TYR A 24 18.63 17.45 3.25
C TYR A 24 18.39 17.56 4.77
N ASP A 25 18.43 16.44 5.51
CA ASP A 25 18.26 16.42 6.96
C ASP A 25 19.32 17.31 7.66
N VAL A 26 20.59 17.23 7.19
CA VAL A 26 21.69 18.08 7.69
C VAL A 26 21.47 19.55 7.36
N GLN A 27 21.14 19.87 6.10
CA GLN A 27 20.93 21.25 5.66
C GLN A 27 19.76 21.94 6.37
N THR A 28 18.71 21.17 6.70
CA THR A 28 17.49 21.71 7.32
C THR A 28 17.45 21.58 8.84
N SER A 29 18.45 20.93 9.44
CA SER A 29 18.46 20.61 10.88
C SER A 29 17.22 19.84 11.35
N ILE A 30 16.61 19.05 10.45
CA ILE A 30 15.44 18.22 10.75
C ILE A 30 15.91 16.79 11.06
N THR A 31 15.28 16.13 12.03
CA THR A 31 15.58 14.73 12.31
C THR A 31 15.04 13.82 11.20
N LYS A 32 15.78 12.76 10.88
CA LYS A 32 15.37 11.72 9.93
C LYS A 32 13.93 11.20 10.16
N PHE A 33 13.54 11.06 11.42
CA PHE A 33 12.19 10.60 11.77
C PHE A 33 11.12 11.61 11.36
N ASN A 34 11.37 12.90 11.60
CA ASN A 34 10.45 13.97 11.23
C ASN A 34 10.35 14.14 9.71
N SER A 35 11.48 14.05 8.99
CA SER A 35 11.48 14.14 7.53
C SER A 35 10.72 12.97 6.89
N ILE A 36 10.97 11.73 7.32
CA ILE A 36 10.25 10.55 6.83
C ILE A 36 8.75 10.63 7.17
N ASN A 37 8.39 11.03 8.40
CA ASN A 37 6.98 11.18 8.76
C ASN A 37 6.28 12.26 7.93
N ALA A 38 6.95 13.37 7.63
CA ALA A 38 6.39 14.42 6.79
C ALA A 38 6.10 13.91 5.36
N VAL A 39 7.06 13.19 4.77
CA VAL A 39 6.90 12.60 3.43
C VAL A 39 5.77 11.56 3.41
N VAL A 40 5.77 10.63 4.37
CA VAL A 40 4.72 9.59 4.47
C VAL A 40 3.35 10.24 4.68
N ASN A 41 3.24 11.25 5.54
CA ASN A 41 1.99 11.98 5.75
C ASN A 41 1.52 12.71 4.49
N GLN A 42 2.42 13.34 3.74
CA GLN A 42 2.07 14.04 2.51
C GLN A 42 1.58 13.07 1.43
N ILE A 43 2.30 11.97 1.21
CA ILE A 43 1.91 10.92 0.26
C ILE A 43 0.57 10.30 0.67
N SER A 44 0.40 10.01 1.96
CA SER A 44 -0.84 9.45 2.49
C SER A 44 -2.01 10.40 2.26
N LYS A 45 -1.87 11.69 2.58
CA LYS A 45 -2.91 12.69 2.35
C LYS A 45 -3.27 12.84 0.88
N LYS A 46 -2.28 12.87 -0.02
CA LYS A 46 -2.51 12.98 -1.47
C LYS A 46 -3.29 11.79 -2.03
N ASN A 47 -3.03 10.59 -1.52
CA ASN A 47 -3.60 9.36 -2.05
C ASN A 47 -4.77 8.81 -1.24
N LEU A 48 -5.13 9.44 -0.10
CA LEU A 48 -6.14 8.91 0.81
C LEU A 48 -7.48 8.70 0.10
N THR A 49 -7.90 9.69 -0.68
CA THR A 49 -9.14 9.62 -1.47
C THR A 49 -9.08 8.51 -2.50
N ILE A 50 -7.97 8.37 -3.22
CA ILE A 50 -7.79 7.31 -4.24
C ILE A 50 -7.86 5.94 -3.59
N TYR A 51 -7.14 5.72 -2.48
CA TYR A 51 -7.14 4.45 -1.77
C TYR A 51 -8.51 4.12 -1.17
N ASP A 52 -9.22 5.11 -0.62
CA ASP A 52 -10.57 4.89 -0.10
C ASP A 52 -11.56 4.56 -1.22
N THR A 53 -11.47 5.24 -2.37
CA THR A 53 -12.27 4.93 -3.56
C THR A 53 -12.00 3.51 -4.07
N LEU A 54 -10.73 3.11 -4.21
CA LEU A 54 -10.37 1.75 -4.62
C LEU A 54 -10.90 0.71 -3.63
N ARG A 55 -10.71 0.94 -2.32
CA ARG A 55 -11.20 0.04 -1.26
C ARG A 55 -12.71 -0.11 -1.33
N LYS A 56 -13.46 0.98 -1.52
CA LYS A 56 -14.92 0.96 -1.66
C LYS A 56 -15.36 0.21 -2.92
N GLY A 57 -14.75 0.52 -4.06
CA GLY A 57 -15.04 -0.16 -5.32
C GLY A 57 -14.82 -1.67 -5.24
N TYR A 58 -13.70 -2.12 -4.64
CA TYR A 58 -13.46 -3.55 -4.42
C TYR A 58 -14.47 -4.18 -3.46
N ALA A 59 -14.91 -3.47 -2.42
CA ALA A 59 -15.93 -3.96 -1.50
C ALA A 59 -17.30 -4.09 -2.19
N GLU A 60 -17.70 -3.09 -2.98
CA GLU A 60 -18.96 -3.10 -3.73
C GLU A 60 -19.00 -4.20 -4.79
N MET A 61 -17.88 -4.41 -5.51
CA MET A 61 -17.78 -5.43 -6.56
C MET A 61 -17.43 -6.83 -6.03
N SER A 62 -17.23 -6.98 -4.72
CA SER A 62 -16.70 -8.22 -4.12
C SER A 62 -17.49 -9.47 -4.51
N ARG A 63 -18.82 -9.39 -4.49
CA ARG A 63 -19.70 -10.52 -4.82
C ARG A 63 -19.58 -10.93 -6.28
N ILE A 64 -19.66 -9.97 -7.21
CA ILE A 64 -19.51 -10.21 -8.65
C ILE A 64 -18.14 -10.81 -8.93
N ASN A 65 -17.07 -10.25 -8.34
CA ASN A 65 -15.72 -10.75 -8.52
C ASN A 65 -15.57 -12.20 -8.05
N LEU A 66 -16.21 -12.55 -6.92
CA LEU A 66 -16.20 -13.93 -6.42
C LEU A 66 -17.01 -14.87 -7.31
N ASP A 67 -18.18 -14.44 -7.79
CA ASP A 67 -19.03 -15.23 -8.68
C ASP A 67 -18.28 -15.56 -9.98
N ILE A 68 -17.59 -14.57 -10.58
CA ILE A 68 -16.73 -14.78 -11.77
C ILE A 68 -15.59 -15.77 -11.47
N CYS A 69 -14.88 -15.61 -10.35
CA CYS A 69 -13.78 -16.52 -10.00
C CYS A 69 -14.27 -17.97 -9.84
N ASN A 70 -15.44 -18.15 -9.22
CA ASN A 70 -16.02 -19.48 -9.03
C ASN A 70 -16.43 -20.11 -10.37
N GLU A 71 -17.06 -19.34 -11.26
CA GLU A 71 -17.42 -19.81 -12.61
C GLU A 71 -16.17 -20.21 -13.41
N PHE A 72 -15.11 -19.40 -13.32
CA PHE A 72 -13.85 -19.68 -14.00
C PHE A 72 -13.18 -20.97 -13.50
N GLU A 73 -13.17 -21.19 -12.17
CA GLU A 73 -12.63 -22.41 -11.57
C GLU A 73 -13.39 -23.66 -12.02
N VAL A 74 -14.71 -23.57 -12.18
CA VAL A 74 -15.54 -24.66 -12.71
C VAL A 74 -15.17 -24.95 -14.17
N CYS A 75 -15.06 -23.92 -15.02
CA CYS A 75 -14.67 -24.10 -16.42
C CYS A 75 -13.29 -24.75 -16.57
N GLU A 76 -12.29 -24.37 -15.78
CA GLU A 76 -10.95 -24.97 -15.85
C GLU A 76 -10.95 -26.46 -15.46
N LYS A 77 -11.76 -26.84 -14.47
CA LYS A 77 -11.92 -28.23 -14.04
C LYS A 77 -12.64 -29.08 -15.09
N GLU A 78 -13.67 -28.54 -15.74
CA GLU A 78 -14.39 -29.25 -16.81
C GLU A 78 -13.51 -29.50 -18.04
N VAL A 79 -12.70 -28.51 -18.45
CA VAL A 79 -11.73 -28.67 -19.55
C VAL A 79 -10.67 -29.73 -19.21
N SER A 80 -10.17 -29.71 -17.97
CA SER A 80 -9.15 -30.66 -17.52
C SER A 80 -9.67 -32.09 -17.35
N ALA A 81 -10.97 -32.27 -17.09
CA ALA A 81 -11.60 -33.59 -16.96
C ALA A 81 -11.92 -34.26 -18.33
N HIS A 82 -11.73 -33.53 -19.43
CA HIS A 82 -11.95 -34.01 -20.80
C HIS A 82 -10.64 -34.21 -21.60
N LEU A 83 -9.49 -34.12 -20.93
CA LEU A 83 -8.16 -34.52 -21.39
C LEU A 83 -7.77 -35.87 -20.78
#